data_AF-A0A2N2EB37-F1
#
_entry.id   AF-A0A2N2EB37-F1
#
_cell.length_a   1.000
_cell.length_b   1.000
_cell.length_c   1.000
_cell.angle_alpha   90.00
_cell.angle_beta   90.00
_cell.angle_gamma   90.00
#
_symmetry.space_group_name_H-M   'P 1'
#
loop_
_entity.id
_entity.type
_entity.pdbx_description
1 polymer ?
#
loop_
_entity_poly.entity_id
_entity_poly.type
_entity_poly.pdbx_seq_one_letter_code
_entity_poly.pdbx_strand_id
1 'polypeptide(L)'
;MEGKQMKKKIIAIASSLVVIILVTFVTSKYLPIIFNYPHIPKERIIEAYKNNKDQFVVLSNYAEEITKDITVDRDSDSKFLISSVEGARIIDIKVDNKKYKDGILNLLYNLKFKHIIETGNGVYFIRQTDIAFEQGVVFSKDGLKPDWPLINVLESIDGNWYYYESE
;
A
#
# COMPACT_ATOMS: atom_id res chain seq x y z
N MET A 1 -43.75 -22.73 41.26
CA MET A 1 -43.36 -21.53 40.48
C MET A 1 -41.88 -21.55 40.05
N GLU A 2 -41.00 -22.20 40.82
CA GLU A 2 -39.55 -22.27 40.58
C GLU A 2 -39.12 -23.00 39.29
N GLY A 3 -39.76 -24.11 38.93
CA GLY A 3 -39.41 -24.88 37.73
C GLY A 3 -39.58 -24.11 36.40
N LYS A 4 -40.51 -23.15 36.36
CA LYS A 4 -40.73 -22.31 35.15
C LYS A 4 -39.65 -21.23 35.01
N GLN A 5 -39.10 -20.75 36.13
CA GLN A 5 -37.97 -19.82 36.12
C GLN A 5 -36.65 -20.52 35.77
N MET A 6 -36.43 -21.73 36.27
CA MET A 6 -35.24 -22.52 35.93
C MET A 6 -35.15 -22.83 34.43
N LYS A 7 -36.26 -23.24 33.81
CA LYS A 7 -36.33 -23.46 32.34
C LYS A 7 -35.99 -22.21 31.53
N LYS A 8 -36.48 -21.03 31.93
CA LYS A 8 -36.16 -19.76 31.26
C LYS A 8 -34.66 -19.42 31.35
N LYS A 9 -34.03 -19.65 32.51
CA LYS A 9 -32.58 -19.44 32.69
C LYS A 9 -31.75 -20.38 31.81
N ILE A 10 -32.13 -21.66 31.74
CA ILE A 10 -31.44 -22.64 30.88
C ILE A 10 -31.54 -22.25 29.41
N ILE A 11 -32.72 -21.83 28.94
CA ILE A 11 -32.93 -21.37 27.55
C ILE A 11 -32.09 -20.13 27.26
N ALA A 12 -32.04 -19.17 28.18
CA ALA A 12 -31.22 -17.96 28.01
C ALA A 12 -29.73 -18.29 27.91
N ILE A 13 -29.22 -19.16 28.78
CA ILE A 13 -27.81 -19.61 28.76
C ILE A 13 -27.50 -20.34 27.46
N ALA A 14 -28.35 -21.28 27.05
CA ALA A 14 -28.17 -22.02 25.80
C ALA A 14 -28.16 -21.08 24.57
N SER A 15 -29.05 -20.09 24.55
CA SER A 15 -29.12 -19.10 23.47
C SER A 15 -27.85 -18.24 23.41
N SER A 16 -27.36 -17.78 24.55
CA SER A 16 -26.09 -17.03 24.62
C SER A 16 -24.90 -17.86 24.16
N LEU A 17 -24.86 -19.15 24.52
CA LEU A 17 -23.78 -20.05 24.10
C LEU A 17 -23.75 -20.22 22.58
N VAL A 18 -24.93 -20.36 21.94
CA VAL A 18 -25.05 -20.48 20.49
C VAL A 18 -24.54 -19.21 19.79
N VAL A 19 -24.87 -18.02 20.31
CA VAL A 19 -24.38 -16.75 19.76
C VAL A 19 -22.85 -16.66 19.87
N ILE A 20 -22.28 -17.05 21.02
CA ILE A 20 -20.81 -17.05 21.21
C ILE A 20 -20.13 -17.99 20.22
N ILE A 21 -20.67 -19.20 20.02
CA ILE A 21 -20.12 -20.17 19.05
C ILE A 21 -20.20 -19.60 17.63
N LEU A 22 -21.32 -18.99 17.25
CA LEU A 22 -21.50 -18.35 15.94
C LEU A 22 -20.51 -17.20 15.72
N VAL A 23 -20.36 -16.31 16.69
CA VAL A 23 -19.39 -15.20 16.61
C VAL A 23 -17.98 -15.75 16.49
N THR A 24 -17.59 -16.73 17.31
CA THR A 24 -16.25 -17.32 17.28
C THR A 24 -15.97 -18.05 15.97
N PHE A 25 -16.97 -18.73 15.40
CA PHE A 25 -16.87 -19.40 14.11
C PHE A 25 -16.72 -18.39 12.97
N VAL A 26 -17.54 -17.32 12.96
CA VAL A 26 -17.44 -16.24 11.98
C VAL A 26 -16.09 -15.55 12.11
N THR A 27 -15.68 -15.13 13.29
CA THR A 27 -14.39 -14.44 13.48
C THR A 27 -13.22 -15.34 13.09
N SER A 28 -13.17 -16.60 13.52
CA SER A 28 -12.07 -17.51 13.14
C SER A 28 -12.01 -17.83 11.64
N LYS A 29 -13.15 -17.88 10.94
CA LYS A 29 -13.19 -18.12 9.48
C LYS A 29 -12.84 -16.88 8.68
N TYR A 30 -13.31 -15.70 9.10
CA TYR A 30 -13.22 -14.48 8.30
C TYR A 30 -12.10 -13.53 8.73
N LEU A 31 -11.60 -13.56 9.98
CA LEU A 31 -10.41 -12.78 10.36
C LEU A 31 -9.21 -13.10 9.46
N PRO A 32 -8.84 -14.37 9.23
CA PRO A 32 -7.68 -14.68 8.40
C PRO A 32 -7.84 -14.15 6.98
N ILE A 33 -9.07 -14.04 6.45
CA ILE A 33 -9.33 -13.48 5.12
C ILE A 33 -9.14 -11.96 5.11
N ILE A 34 -9.41 -11.28 6.23
CA ILE A 34 -9.23 -9.83 6.38
C ILE A 34 -7.75 -9.49 6.65
N PHE A 35 -7.00 -10.38 7.29
CA PHE A 35 -5.62 -10.13 7.74
C PHE A 35 -4.52 -10.85 6.95
N ASN A 36 -4.81 -11.92 6.18
CA ASN A 36 -3.84 -12.47 5.21
C ASN A 36 -3.94 -11.68 3.91
N TYR A 37 -3.20 -10.59 3.83
CA TYR A 37 -2.83 -10.05 2.53
C TYR A 37 -1.89 -11.05 1.86
N PRO A 38 -2.24 -11.61 0.69
CA PRO A 38 -1.36 -12.56 0.03
C PRO A 38 -0.05 -11.85 -0.31
N HIS A 39 1.05 -12.36 0.23
CA HIS A 39 2.39 -11.88 -0.10
C HIS A 39 2.59 -11.93 -1.61
N ILE A 40 2.74 -10.77 -2.24
CA ILE A 40 3.02 -10.71 -3.68
C ILE A 40 4.48 -11.14 -3.87
N PRO A 41 4.77 -12.15 -4.72
CA PRO A 41 6.14 -12.54 -4.99
C PRO A 41 6.94 -11.39 -5.62
N LYS A 42 8.18 -11.19 -5.18
CA LYS A 42 9.15 -10.22 -5.73
C LYS A 42 9.16 -10.22 -7.26
N GLU A 43 9.17 -11.40 -7.87
CA GLU A 43 9.25 -11.56 -9.33
C GLU A 43 8.10 -10.87 -10.04
N ARG A 44 6.89 -10.87 -9.46
CA ARG A 44 5.74 -10.17 -10.03
C ARG A 44 5.85 -8.65 -9.95
N ILE A 45 6.51 -8.13 -8.91
CA ILE A 45 6.75 -6.70 -8.75
C ILE A 45 7.78 -6.24 -9.80
N ILE A 46 8.88 -6.98 -9.92
CA ILE A 46 9.93 -6.71 -10.91
C ILE A 46 9.39 -6.83 -12.33
N GLU A 47 8.55 -7.84 -12.62
CA GLU A 47 7.91 -8.01 -13.92
C GLU A 47 6.95 -6.85 -14.24
N ALA A 48 6.15 -6.40 -13.27
CA ALA A 48 5.27 -5.24 -13.44
C ALA A 48 6.07 -3.97 -13.77
N TYR A 49 7.22 -3.76 -13.10
CA TYR A 49 8.15 -2.69 -13.43
C TYR A 49 8.70 -2.84 -14.85
N LYS A 50 9.29 -3.98 -15.20
CA LYS A 50 9.93 -4.20 -16.51
C LYS A 50 8.94 -4.01 -17.67
N ASN A 51 7.72 -4.51 -17.52
CA ASN A 51 6.68 -4.40 -18.55
C ASN A 51 6.12 -2.97 -18.70
N ASN A 52 6.38 -2.07 -17.74
CA ASN A 52 5.87 -0.70 -17.74
C ASN A 52 6.99 0.33 -17.50
N LYS A 53 8.25 -0.02 -17.77
CA LYS A 53 9.44 0.73 -17.36
C LYS A 53 9.38 2.21 -17.75
N ASP A 54 8.94 2.51 -18.96
CA ASP A 54 8.83 3.89 -19.46
C ASP A 54 7.93 4.74 -18.57
N GLN A 55 6.85 4.18 -18.01
CA GLN A 55 5.97 4.90 -17.11
C GLN A 55 6.65 5.17 -15.76
N PHE A 56 7.36 4.19 -15.21
CA PHE A 56 8.13 4.36 -13.98
C PHE A 56 9.18 5.46 -14.12
N VAL A 57 9.92 5.48 -15.24
CA VAL A 57 10.90 6.54 -15.55
C VAL A 57 10.26 7.91 -15.69
N VAL A 58 9.12 7.98 -16.37
CA VAL A 58 8.39 9.24 -16.54
C VAL A 58 7.91 9.79 -15.20
N LEU A 59 7.44 8.91 -14.31
CA LEU A 59 6.95 9.30 -13.00
C LEU A 59 8.07 9.62 -12.00
N SER A 60 9.22 8.94 -12.09
CA SER A 60 10.39 9.29 -11.27
C SER A 60 10.92 10.68 -11.64
N ASN A 61 11.05 10.96 -12.93
CA ASN A 61 11.46 12.29 -13.39
C ASN A 61 10.45 13.36 -12.98
N TYR A 62 9.16 13.04 -13.07
CA TYR A 62 8.12 13.97 -12.63
C TYR A 62 8.24 14.28 -11.14
N ALA A 63 8.47 13.28 -10.29
CA ALA A 63 8.65 13.49 -8.85
C ALA A 63 9.79 14.50 -8.57
N GLU A 64 10.92 14.34 -9.25
CA GLU A 64 12.08 15.22 -9.11
C GLU A 64 11.83 16.67 -9.58
N GLU A 65 10.88 16.89 -10.49
CA GLU A 65 10.59 18.21 -11.07
C GLU A 65 9.72 19.11 -10.18
N ILE A 66 8.82 18.55 -9.36
CA ILE A 66 7.76 19.33 -8.70
C ILE A 66 8.22 19.93 -7.38
N THR A 67 8.57 19.08 -6.41
CA THR A 67 9.00 19.45 -5.06
C THR A 67 9.64 18.23 -4.40
N LYS A 68 10.36 18.43 -3.28
CA LYS A 68 10.82 17.30 -2.46
C LYS A 68 9.67 16.76 -1.59
N ASP A 69 9.81 15.51 -1.17
CA ASP A 69 8.93 14.86 -0.21
C ASP A 69 7.46 14.81 -0.68
N ILE A 70 7.27 14.35 -1.92
CA ILE A 70 5.94 14.12 -2.49
C ILE A 70 5.36 12.80 -2.03
N THR A 71 4.04 12.76 -1.87
CA THR A 71 3.25 11.53 -1.68
C THR A 71 2.08 11.56 -2.66
N VAL A 72 1.95 10.50 -3.45
CA VAL A 72 0.87 10.31 -4.43
C VAL A 72 -0.01 9.15 -3.97
N ASP A 73 -1.26 9.47 -3.64
CA ASP A 73 -2.23 8.52 -3.08
C ASP A 73 -3.43 8.33 -4.00
N ARG A 74 -4.03 7.14 -3.94
CA ARG A 74 -5.38 6.95 -4.50
C ARG A 74 -6.40 7.71 -3.67
N ASP A 75 -7.20 8.51 -4.35
CA ASP A 75 -8.42 9.10 -3.80
C ASP A 75 -9.64 8.27 -4.24
N SER A 76 -10.75 8.53 -3.57
CA SER A 76 -12.09 8.15 -4.00
C SER A 76 -12.36 8.57 -5.46
N ASP A 77 -13.27 7.86 -6.14
CA ASP A 77 -13.72 8.17 -7.50
C ASP A 77 -12.67 8.12 -8.63
N SER A 78 -11.68 7.24 -8.54
CA SER A 78 -10.61 7.11 -9.57
C SER A 78 -9.78 8.38 -9.75
N LYS A 79 -9.63 9.16 -8.67
CA LYS A 79 -8.77 10.35 -8.60
C LYS A 79 -7.51 10.03 -7.81
N PHE A 80 -6.51 10.88 -7.90
CA PHE A 80 -5.35 10.78 -7.03
C PHE A 80 -5.07 12.14 -6.40
N LEU A 81 -4.47 12.10 -5.21
CA LEU A 81 -3.98 13.28 -4.51
C LEU A 81 -2.46 13.26 -4.59
N ILE A 82 -1.88 14.38 -4.97
CA ILE A 82 -0.45 14.61 -4.81
C ILE A 82 -0.31 15.64 -3.72
N SER A 83 0.39 15.26 -2.66
CA SER A 83 0.76 16.15 -1.58
C SER A 83 2.27 16.29 -1.50
N SER A 84 2.74 17.42 -1.01
CA SER A 84 4.14 17.62 -0.61
C SER A 84 4.18 18.21 0.79
N VAL A 85 5.19 17.81 1.55
CA VAL A 85 5.47 18.36 2.87
C VAL A 85 6.46 19.51 2.72
N GLU A 86 5.94 20.74 2.65
CA GLU A 86 6.78 21.94 2.69
C GLU A 86 6.70 22.55 4.11
N GLY A 87 7.63 22.15 4.97
CA GLY A 87 7.59 22.47 6.40
C GLY A 87 6.48 21.72 7.14
N ALA A 88 5.60 22.43 7.86
CA ALA A 88 4.48 21.84 8.61
C ALA A 88 3.15 21.87 7.83
N ARG A 89 3.19 22.09 6.52
CA ARG A 89 2.00 22.24 5.66
C ARG A 89 1.98 21.16 4.58
N ILE A 90 0.79 20.59 4.39
CA ILE A 90 0.46 19.70 3.29
C ILE A 90 -0.10 20.59 2.17
N ILE A 91 0.51 20.53 0.98
CA ILE A 91 0.08 21.30 -0.20
C ILE A 91 -0.40 20.34 -1.27
N ASP A 92 -1.63 20.54 -1.76
CA ASP A 92 -2.17 19.79 -2.90
C ASP A 92 -1.57 20.29 -4.21
N ILE A 93 -0.96 19.38 -4.97
CA ILE A 93 -0.32 19.67 -6.26
C ILE A 93 -1.25 19.26 -7.40
N LYS A 94 -1.52 20.18 -8.33
CA LYS A 94 -2.27 19.88 -9.56
C LYS A 94 -1.35 19.33 -10.64
N VAL A 95 -1.82 18.29 -11.32
CA VAL A 95 -1.13 17.68 -12.47
C VAL A 95 -1.87 18.02 -13.76
N ASP A 96 -1.38 19.03 -14.47
CA ASP A 96 -2.00 19.47 -15.73
C ASP A 96 -1.49 18.68 -16.94
N ASN A 97 -0.32 18.05 -16.83
CA ASN A 97 0.24 17.24 -17.91
C ASN A 97 -0.46 15.87 -17.98
N LYS A 98 -1.16 15.63 -19.10
CA LYS A 98 -1.88 14.38 -19.36
C LYS A 98 -1.00 13.13 -19.24
N LYS A 99 0.27 13.20 -19.68
CA LYS A 99 1.20 12.06 -19.63
C LYS A 99 1.44 11.59 -18.19
N TYR A 100 1.66 12.53 -17.27
CA TYR A 100 1.87 12.23 -15.86
C TYR A 100 0.58 11.73 -15.21
N LYS A 101 -0.54 12.38 -15.52
CA LYS A 101 -1.86 11.96 -15.03
C LYS A 101 -2.21 10.52 -15.44
N ASP A 102 -2.05 10.18 -16.71
CA ASP A 102 -2.33 8.85 -17.24
C ASP A 102 -1.36 7.81 -16.66
N GLY A 103 -0.09 8.17 -16.47
CA GLY A 103 0.92 7.34 -15.81
C GLY A 103 0.55 6.99 -14.37
N ILE A 104 0.19 8.01 -13.57
CA ILE A 104 -0.23 7.82 -12.17
C ILE A 104 -1.48 6.95 -12.11
N LEU A 105 -2.49 7.23 -12.95
CA LEU A 105 -3.71 6.44 -12.99
C LEU A 105 -3.43 4.98 -13.38
N ASN A 106 -2.58 4.73 -14.37
CA ASN A 106 -2.23 3.37 -14.74
C ASN A 106 -1.50 2.64 -13.60
N LEU A 107 -0.50 3.29 -13.00
CA LEU A 107 0.29 2.72 -11.91
C LEU A 107 -0.60 2.39 -10.70
N LEU A 108 -1.45 3.32 -10.29
CA LEU A 108 -2.31 3.13 -9.15
C LEU A 108 -3.47 2.17 -9.45
N TYR A 109 -4.23 2.35 -10.52
CA TYR A 109 -5.49 1.62 -10.70
C TYR A 109 -5.35 0.32 -11.48
N ASN A 110 -4.46 0.26 -12.47
CA ASN A 110 -4.28 -0.92 -13.33
C ASN A 110 -3.17 -1.82 -12.82
N LEU A 111 -2.00 -1.25 -12.57
CA LEU A 111 -0.86 -1.96 -11.99
C LEU A 111 -1.01 -2.11 -10.49
N LYS A 112 -2.08 -1.59 -9.88
CA LYS A 112 -2.47 -1.76 -8.48
C LYS A 112 -1.39 -1.32 -7.45
N PHE A 113 -0.42 -0.49 -7.82
CA PHE A 113 0.47 0.15 -6.83
C PHE A 113 -0.33 1.10 -5.95
N LYS A 114 0.10 1.27 -4.71
CA LYS A 114 -0.64 2.00 -3.69
C LYS A 114 -0.20 3.46 -3.58
N HIS A 115 1.11 3.69 -3.57
CA HIS A 115 1.71 5.01 -3.32
C HIS A 115 2.91 5.27 -4.22
N ILE A 116 3.18 6.55 -4.51
CA ILE A 116 4.49 7.02 -4.95
C ILE A 116 5.00 7.98 -3.89
N ILE A 117 6.17 7.72 -3.32
CA ILE A 117 6.76 8.56 -2.27
C ILE A 117 8.15 8.98 -2.71
N GLU A 118 8.43 10.27 -2.71
CA GLU A 118 9.81 10.75 -2.76
C GLU A 118 10.29 10.96 -1.32
N THR A 119 11.44 10.39 -0.97
CA THR A 119 12.10 10.67 0.31
C THR A 119 13.59 10.38 0.21
N GLY A 120 14.42 11.20 0.86
CA GLY A 120 15.88 11.09 0.78
C GLY A 120 16.38 11.14 -0.67
N ASN A 121 17.18 10.15 -1.06
CA ASN A 121 17.70 9.99 -2.43
C ASN A 121 16.85 9.07 -3.33
N GLY A 122 15.65 8.67 -2.90
CA GLY A 122 14.82 7.69 -3.61
C GLY A 122 13.42 8.19 -4.00
N VAL A 123 12.90 7.67 -5.12
CA VAL A 123 11.47 7.70 -5.47
C VAL A 123 10.92 6.28 -5.40
N TYR A 124 10.06 6.04 -4.41
CA TYR A 124 9.53 4.74 -4.01
C TYR A 124 8.14 4.53 -4.60
N PHE A 125 7.97 3.44 -5.34
CA PHE A 125 6.69 3.00 -5.90
C PHE A 125 6.20 1.79 -5.09
N ILE A 126 5.27 2.04 -4.19
CA ILE A 126 4.84 1.07 -3.18
C ILE A 126 3.74 0.19 -3.78
N ARG A 127 3.95 -1.13 -3.84
CA ARG A 127 2.99 -2.07 -4.43
C ARG A 127 2.01 -2.61 -3.40
N GLN A 128 2.55 -3.07 -2.28
CA GLN A 128 1.83 -3.71 -1.20
C GLN A 128 2.23 -3.03 0.08
N THR A 129 1.22 -2.78 0.91
CA THR A 129 1.39 -2.40 2.31
C THR A 129 0.47 -3.33 3.08
N ASP A 130 0.99 -4.23 3.89
CA ASP A 130 0.23 -4.64 5.07
C ASP A 130 0.61 -3.71 6.25
N ILE A 131 0.06 -3.95 7.43
CA ILE A 131 0.27 -3.06 8.59
C ILE A 131 1.75 -3.00 9.01
N ALA A 132 2.57 -3.98 8.61
CA ALA A 132 3.94 -4.14 9.04
C ALA A 132 4.90 -4.54 7.91
N PHE A 133 4.50 -4.38 6.64
CA PHE A 133 5.32 -4.77 5.49
C PHE A 133 4.96 -3.95 4.27
N GLU A 134 5.97 -3.28 3.70
CA GLU A 134 5.88 -2.63 2.41
C GLU A 134 6.88 -3.22 1.43
N GLN A 135 6.48 -3.34 0.16
CA GLN A 135 7.38 -3.75 -0.91
C GLN A 135 7.05 -3.05 -2.21
N GLY A 136 8.07 -2.89 -3.06
CA GLY A 136 7.93 -2.13 -4.29
C GLY A 136 9.21 -2.02 -5.10
N VAL A 137 9.26 -0.99 -5.95
CA VAL A 137 10.48 -0.59 -6.65
C VAL A 137 10.86 0.83 -6.27
N VAL A 138 12.16 1.10 -6.22
CA VAL A 138 12.69 2.43 -5.93
C VAL A 138 13.68 2.84 -7.02
N PHE A 139 13.57 4.10 -7.45
CA PHE A 139 14.55 4.78 -8.28
C PHE A 139 15.50 5.59 -7.41
N SER A 140 16.80 5.36 -7.56
CA SER A 140 17.85 6.19 -6.95
C SER A 140 18.15 7.42 -7.82
N LYS A 141 17.98 8.61 -7.25
CA LYS A 141 18.17 9.88 -7.96
C LYS A 141 19.65 10.19 -8.24
N ASP A 142 20.54 9.79 -7.34
CA ASP A 142 21.98 10.06 -7.40
C ASP A 142 22.82 8.84 -7.81
N GLY A 143 22.17 7.69 -8.06
CA GLY A 143 22.84 6.41 -8.34
C GLY A 143 23.48 5.78 -7.10
N LEU A 144 23.37 6.40 -5.93
CA LEU A 144 23.76 5.78 -4.66
C LEU A 144 22.66 4.84 -4.19
N LYS A 145 23.02 3.89 -3.32
CA LYS A 145 22.05 2.98 -2.72
C LYS A 145 20.95 3.80 -2.00
N PRO A 146 19.65 3.56 -2.27
CA PRO A 146 18.58 4.22 -1.54
C PRO A 146 18.74 4.04 -0.02
N ASP A 147 18.66 5.15 0.71
CA ASP A 147 18.83 5.19 2.17
C ASP A 147 17.49 5.58 2.83
N TRP A 148 16.65 4.57 3.09
CA TRP A 148 15.45 4.72 3.91
C TRP A 148 15.54 3.75 5.09
N PRO A 149 15.55 4.24 6.34
CA PRO A 149 15.77 3.44 7.54
C PRO A 149 14.95 2.16 7.71
N LEU A 150 13.81 2.05 7.04
CA LEU A 150 12.89 0.91 7.18
C LEU A 150 13.19 -0.22 6.18
N ILE A 151 14.12 -0.03 5.23
CA ILE A 151 14.43 -1.04 4.21
C ILE A 151 15.18 -2.23 4.82
N ASN A 152 14.57 -3.41 4.76
CA ASN A 152 15.16 -4.69 5.16
C ASN A 152 15.85 -5.40 3.98
N VAL A 153 15.25 -5.34 2.80
CA VAL A 153 15.77 -5.96 1.57
C VAL A 153 15.94 -4.89 0.50
N LEU A 154 17.08 -4.89 -0.19
CA LEU A 154 17.31 -4.03 -1.34
C LEU A 154 18.15 -4.76 -2.39
N GLU A 155 17.55 -5.01 -3.54
CA GLU A 155 18.17 -5.75 -4.64
C GLU A 155 18.17 -4.92 -5.92
N SER A 156 19.32 -4.81 -6.59
CA SER A 156 19.41 -4.08 -7.86
C SER A 156 18.65 -4.82 -8.96
N ILE A 157 17.84 -4.08 -9.73
CA ILE A 157 17.16 -4.59 -10.92
C ILE A 157 17.97 -4.22 -12.16
N ASP A 158 18.09 -2.91 -12.43
CA ASP A 158 18.89 -2.36 -13.51
C ASP A 158 19.21 -0.87 -13.32
N GLY A 159 20.47 -0.49 -13.51
CA GLY A 159 20.92 0.90 -13.33
C GLY A 159 20.59 1.42 -11.92
N ASN A 160 19.83 2.51 -11.86
CA ASN A 160 19.41 3.15 -10.62
C ASN A 160 18.13 2.55 -10.00
N TRP A 161 17.62 1.43 -10.54
CA TRP A 161 16.39 0.80 -10.06
C TRP A 161 16.66 -0.38 -9.15
N TYR A 162 15.93 -0.43 -8.05
CA TYR A 162 16.00 -1.50 -7.06
C TYR A 162 14.62 -2.01 -6.71
N TYR A 163 14.55 -3.30 -6.39
CA TYR A 163 13.46 -3.88 -5.62
C TYR A 163 13.74 -3.66 -4.14
N TYR A 164 12.71 -3.38 -3.35
CA TYR A 164 12.85 -3.24 -1.90
C TYR A 164 11.72 -3.90 -1.12
N GLU A 165 12.04 -4.28 0.12
CA GLU A 165 11.09 -4.67 1.17
C GLU A 165 11.43 -3.92 2.47
N SER A 166 10.42 -3.52 3.22
CA SER A 166 10.53 -2.83 4.52
C SER A 166 9.48 -3.36 5.50
N GLU A 167 9.80 -3.38 6.80
CA GLU A 167 8.86 -3.74 7.90
C GLU A 167 8.64 -2.57 8.87
#